data_AF-A0A8J5QX84-F1
#
_entry.id   AF-A0A8J5QX84-F1
#
_cell.length_a   1.000
_cell.length_b   1.000
_cell.length_c   1.000
_cell.angle_alpha   90.00
_cell.angle_beta   90.00
_cell.angle_gamma   90.00
#
_symmetry.space_group_name_H-M   'P 1'
#
loop_
_entity.id
_entity.type
_entity.pdbx_description
1 polymer ?
#
loop_
_entity_poly.entity_id
_entity_poly.type
_entity_poly.pdbx_seq_one_letter_code
_entity_poly.pdbx_strand_id
1 'polypeptide(L)'
;MLSTRLGLRVTPRLNTLAKRNFQTSFRSMSAGWEGTPASGVYSNLPFKVKGRKYVPFKVAYWGVLGFFFAFPFLTTYWHLYKSGSLRQQ
;
A
#
# COMPACT_ATOMS: atom_id res chain seq x y z
N MET A 1 14.06 52.93 -37.80
CA MET A 1 15.05 52.54 -36.78
C MET A 1 14.77 51.12 -36.33
N LEU A 2 15.83 50.33 -36.23
CA LEU A 2 15.92 48.90 -36.01
C LEU A 2 15.47 48.49 -34.59
N SER A 3 14.69 47.41 -34.45
CA SER A 3 14.60 46.56 -33.23
C SER A 3 13.57 45.44 -33.47
N THR A 4 13.75 44.16 -33.13
CA THR A 4 14.86 43.38 -32.58
C THR A 4 14.46 41.89 -32.73
N ARG A 5 15.38 41.02 -33.16
CA ARG A 5 15.56 39.62 -32.71
C ARG A 5 14.34 38.65 -32.80
N LEU A 6 14.13 38.06 -33.98
CA LEU A 6 13.47 36.74 -34.14
C LEU A 6 14.42 35.64 -33.62
N GLY A 7 14.45 35.48 -32.30
CA GLY A 7 15.06 34.35 -31.62
C GLY A 7 13.98 33.51 -30.96
N LEU A 8 13.19 32.77 -31.73
CA LEU A 8 12.31 31.75 -31.14
C LEU A 8 13.09 30.43 -31.05
N ARG A 9 13.65 30.26 -29.85
CA ARG A 9 14.35 29.08 -29.36
C ARG A 9 13.51 27.83 -29.64
N VAL A 10 14.19 26.80 -30.12
CA VAL A 10 13.77 25.40 -29.98
C VAL A 10 13.44 25.18 -28.50
N THR A 11 12.16 25.16 -28.13
CA THR A 11 11.75 24.56 -26.86
C THR A 11 11.74 23.06 -27.09
N PRO A 12 12.68 22.27 -26.54
CA PRO A 12 12.39 20.86 -26.35
C PRO A 12 11.12 20.83 -25.48
N ARG A 13 10.04 20.21 -25.96
CA ARG A 13 8.92 19.86 -25.08
C ARG A 13 9.44 18.80 -24.10
N LEU A 14 10.15 19.25 -23.08
CA LEU A 14 10.56 18.46 -21.92
C LEU A 14 9.53 18.62 -20.79
N ASN A 15 8.27 18.92 -21.14
CA ASN A 15 7.14 18.88 -20.23
C ASN A 15 6.32 17.59 -20.38
N THR A 16 6.90 16.57 -21.00
CA THR A 16 6.50 15.17 -20.81
C THR A 16 7.28 14.53 -19.67
N LEU A 17 7.80 15.33 -18.72
CA LEU A 17 8.10 14.82 -17.39
C LEU A 17 6.78 14.33 -16.83
N ALA A 18 6.62 13.01 -16.80
CA ALA A 18 5.49 12.33 -16.23
C ALA A 18 5.27 12.84 -14.79
N LYS A 19 4.42 13.85 -14.63
CA LYS A 19 3.66 14.13 -13.40
C LYS A 19 2.63 13.01 -13.18
N ARG A 20 3.05 11.76 -13.34
CA ARG A 20 2.34 10.60 -12.83
C ARG A 20 2.54 10.63 -11.32
N ASN A 21 1.80 11.51 -10.66
CA ASN A 21 1.56 11.38 -9.23
C ASN A 21 1.09 9.94 -9.01
N PHE A 22 1.66 9.23 -8.05
CA PHE A 22 1.30 7.84 -7.72
C PHE A 22 -0.21 7.63 -7.50
N GLN A 23 -0.95 8.72 -7.32
CA GLN A 23 -2.39 8.79 -7.24
C GLN A 23 -3.14 8.45 -8.55
N THR A 24 -2.55 8.66 -9.74
CA THR A 24 -3.21 8.41 -11.03
C THR A 24 -3.22 6.92 -11.39
N SER A 25 -2.17 6.18 -11.01
CA SER A 25 -1.99 4.76 -11.35
C SER A 25 -3.06 3.86 -10.73
N PHE A 26 -3.48 4.16 -9.50
CA PHE A 26 -4.50 3.37 -8.80
C PHE A 26 -5.88 3.49 -9.47
N ARG A 27 -6.26 4.69 -9.92
CA ARG A 27 -7.54 4.92 -10.62
C ARG A 27 -7.59 4.29 -12.00
N SER A 28 -6.46 4.19 -12.70
CA SER A 28 -6.38 3.52 -14.01
C SER A 28 -6.30 2.00 -13.90
N MET A 29 -5.72 1.44 -12.83
CA MET A 29 -5.64 -0.02 -12.63
C MET A 29 -6.96 -0.64 -12.17
N SER A 30 -7.85 0.13 -11.54
CA SER A 30 -9.18 -0.33 -11.12
C SER A 30 -10.24 -0.36 -12.25
N ALA A 31 -9.89 0.05 -13.47
CA ALA A 31 -10.84 0.18 -14.58
C ALA A 31 -11.25 -1.16 -15.24
N GLY A 32 -10.69 -2.30 -14.79
CA GLY A 32 -10.87 -3.62 -15.43
C GLY A 32 -11.94 -4.54 -14.82
N TRP A 33 -12.56 -4.19 -13.68
CA TRP A 33 -13.51 -5.05 -12.98
C TRP A 33 -14.83 -4.31 -12.68
N GLU A 34 -15.58 -3.94 -13.72
CA GLU A 34 -16.96 -3.46 -13.59
C GLU A 34 -17.17 -2.22 -12.69
N GLY A 35 -17.08 -1.04 -13.31
CA GLY A 35 -17.60 0.19 -12.73
C GLY A 35 -16.53 1.07 -12.06
N THR A 36 -16.82 2.36 -12.03
CA THR A 36 -15.96 3.41 -11.46
C THR A 36 -15.41 3.03 -10.07
N PRO A 37 -14.13 3.34 -9.76
CA PRO A 37 -13.55 3.03 -8.46
C PRO A 37 -14.45 3.57 -7.34
N ALA A 38 -14.73 2.71 -6.35
CA ALA A 38 -15.58 3.05 -5.23
C ALA A 38 -15.11 4.36 -4.60
N SER A 39 -16.01 5.32 -4.48
CA SER A 39 -15.75 6.60 -3.81
C SER A 39 -16.25 6.52 -2.36
N GLY A 40 -15.39 6.83 -1.40
CA GLY A 40 -15.74 6.78 0.02
C GLY A 40 -14.54 6.86 0.95
N VAL A 41 -14.79 7.13 2.23
CA VAL A 41 -13.73 7.38 3.24
C VAL A 41 -12.76 6.20 3.42
N TYR A 42 -13.23 4.96 3.19
CA TYR A 42 -12.41 3.75 3.33
C TYR A 42 -12.27 2.95 2.02
N SER A 43 -12.65 3.53 0.88
CA SER A 43 -12.64 2.81 -0.40
C SER A 43 -11.23 2.65 -0.99
N ASN A 44 -10.26 3.42 -0.47
CA ASN A 44 -8.86 3.35 -0.83
C ASN A 44 -8.07 2.29 -0.04
N LEU A 45 -8.69 1.64 0.95
CA LEU A 45 -8.02 0.66 1.80
C LEU A 45 -8.22 -0.75 1.24
N PRO A 46 -7.18 -1.61 1.24
CA PRO A 46 -7.27 -2.99 0.77
C PRO A 46 -8.00 -3.92 1.77
N PHE A 47 -8.62 -3.36 2.82
CA PHE A 47 -9.33 -4.12 3.84
C PHE A 47 -10.58 -3.37 4.32
N LYS A 48 -11.59 -4.14 4.70
CA LYS A 48 -12.89 -3.62 5.14
C LYS A 48 -12.84 -3.14 6.59
N VAL A 49 -13.09 -1.85 6.82
CA VAL A 49 -13.14 -1.25 8.17
C VAL A 49 -14.55 -1.32 8.76
N LYS A 50 -15.58 -0.94 7.99
CA LYS A 50 -16.99 -0.90 8.42
C LYS A 50 -17.82 -2.00 7.76
N GLY A 51 -18.94 -2.41 8.39
CA GLY A 51 -19.87 -3.39 7.81
C GLY A 51 -19.31 -4.83 7.73
N ARG A 52 -18.51 -5.24 8.72
CA ARG A 52 -18.03 -6.62 8.85
C ARG A 52 -19.10 -7.44 9.61
N LYS A 53 -19.46 -8.62 9.10
CA LYS A 53 -20.54 -9.46 9.66
C LYS A 53 -20.09 -10.32 10.86
N TYR A 54 -18.88 -10.87 10.81
CA TYR A 54 -18.42 -11.89 11.78
C TYR A 54 -17.33 -11.39 12.72
N VAL A 55 -16.28 -10.76 12.17
CA VAL A 55 -15.11 -10.34 12.95
C VAL A 55 -15.07 -8.81 13.07
N PRO A 56 -15.15 -8.24 14.29
CA PRO A 56 -14.97 -6.81 14.50
C PRO A 56 -13.61 -6.33 14.01
N PHE A 57 -13.54 -5.13 13.45
CA PHE A 57 -12.30 -4.60 12.87
C PHE A 57 -11.14 -4.59 13.86
N LYS A 58 -11.39 -4.21 15.13
CA LYS A 58 -10.37 -4.17 16.19
C LYS A 58 -9.71 -5.54 16.39
N VAL A 59 -10.50 -6.61 16.42
CA VAL A 59 -10.00 -7.98 16.61
C VAL A 59 -9.14 -8.40 15.42
N ALA A 60 -9.58 -8.14 14.19
CA ALA A 60 -8.79 -8.45 13.00
C ALA A 60 -7.48 -7.64 12.95
N TYR A 61 -7.53 -6.34 13.25
CA TYR A 61 -6.36 -5.46 13.19
C TYR A 61 -5.31 -5.84 14.25
N TRP A 62 -5.72 -5.95 15.51
CA TRP A 62 -4.83 -6.33 16.60
C TRP A 62 -4.42 -7.79 16.57
N GLY A 63 -5.25 -8.68 16.03
CA GLY A 63 -4.91 -10.09 15.83
C GLY A 63 -3.77 -10.27 14.84
N VAL A 64 -3.81 -9.56 13.69
CA VAL A 64 -2.72 -9.59 12.72
C VAL A 64 -1.44 -9.02 13.32
N LEU A 65 -1.51 -7.85 13.95
CA LEU A 65 -0.33 -7.24 14.59
C LEU A 65 0.22 -8.12 15.71
N GLY A 66 -0.64 -8.67 16.55
CA GLY A 66 -0.28 -9.57 17.64
C GLY A 66 0.35 -10.86 17.16
N PHE A 67 -0.14 -11.44 16.06
CA PHE A 67 0.45 -12.64 15.46
C PHE A 67 1.87 -12.38 14.96
N PHE A 68 2.08 -11.31 14.20
CA PHE A 68 3.42 -10.97 13.72
C PHE A 68 4.37 -10.52 14.83
N PHE A 69 3.84 -9.88 15.88
CA PHE A 69 4.60 -9.60 17.10
C PHE A 69 5.02 -10.89 17.81
N ALA A 70 4.13 -11.89 17.90
CA ALA A 70 4.41 -13.18 18.54
C ALA A 70 5.32 -14.09 17.70
N PHE A 71 5.41 -13.86 16.39
CA PHE A 71 6.17 -14.69 15.45
C PHE A 71 7.61 -15.00 15.90
N PRO A 72 8.48 -14.03 16.23
CA PRO A 72 9.84 -14.34 16.68
C PRO A 72 9.85 -15.22 17.94
N PHE A 73 8.98 -14.98 18.91
CA PHE A 73 8.92 -15.77 20.14
C PHE A 73 8.47 -17.21 19.90
N LEU A 74 7.47 -17.40 19.03
CA LEU A 74 7.01 -18.73 18.63
C LEU A 74 8.12 -19.49 17.88
N THR A 75 8.85 -18.81 16.99
CA THR A 75 9.98 -19.43 16.29
C THR A 75 11.10 -19.81 17.25
N THR A 76 11.47 -18.93 18.19
CA THR A 76 12.50 -19.21 19.19
C THR A 76 12.07 -20.33 20.12
N TYR A 77 10.82 -20.35 20.58
CA TYR A 77 10.28 -21.44 21.40
C TYR A 77 10.39 -22.79 20.68
N TRP A 78 10.00 -22.84 19.40
CA TRP A 78 10.11 -24.05 18.58
C TRP A 78 11.57 -24.54 18.45
N HIS A 79 12.50 -23.62 18.21
CA HIS A 79 13.93 -23.95 18.14
C HIS A 79 14.50 -24.41 19.49
N LEU A 80 14.16 -23.73 20.59
CA LEU A 80 14.57 -24.11 21.94
C LEU A 80 14.04 -25.49 22.32
N TYR A 81 12.79 -25.80 22.01
CA TYR A 81 12.20 -27.12 22.24
C TYR A 81 12.91 -28.22 21.43
N LYS A 82 13.19 -27.95 20.15
CA LYS A 82 13.95 -28.88 19.29
C LYS A 82 15.36 -29.11 19.80
N SER A 83 16.05 -28.06 20.26
CA SER A 83 17.40 -28.14 20.82
C SER A 83 17.48 -28.83 22.18
N GLY A 84 16.33 -29.19 22.79
CA GLY A 84 16.28 -29.85 24.08
C GLY A 84 16.33 -28.90 25.28
N SER A 85 16.57 -27.60 25.08
CA SER A 85 16.62 -26.60 26.15
C SER A 85 15.32 -26.47 26.97
N LEU A 86 14.18 -26.88 26.40
CA LEU A 86 12.86 -26.85 27.06
C LEU A 86 12.30 -28.23 27.36
N ARG A 87 13.02 -29.32 27.05
CA ARG A 87 12.64 -30.65 27.56
C ARG A 87 13.16 -30.72 28.98
N GLN A 88 12.25 -30.66 29.96
CA GLN A 88 12.59 -30.94 31.34
C GLN A 88 13.25 -32.33 31.40
N GLN A 89 14.33 -32.43 32.19
CA GLN A 89 14.95 -33.70 32.55
C GLN A 89 13.96 -34.57 33.31
#